data_AF-A0A814TLK9-F1
#
_entry.id   AF-A0A814TLK9-F1
#
_cell.length_a   1.000
_cell.length_b   1.000
_cell.length_c   1.000
_cell.angle_alpha   90.00
_cell.angle_beta   90.00
_cell.angle_gamma   90.00
#
_symmetry.space_group_name_H-M   'P 1'
#
loop_
_entity.id
_entity.type
_entity.pdbx_description
1 polymer ?
#
loop_
_entity_poly.entity_id
_entity_poly.type
_entity_poly.pdbx_seq_one_letter_code
_entity_poly.pdbx_strand_id
1 'polypeptide(L)'
;NSFSSTLTKLTINVNSFDDCLYLFNGCLKSLSTLISRIKKITRSLSEIDNTKKLLKLKHFSLAIDFYTSCYDTEVVPLLRRMLNLEELTLFLSVVRSKSTYIDGNQLYDKVLNYMSQLNKFIFNIHTRIMNDFIINNNIKIDLPSNDDIRNSFIKRGFKSIDTCADDKLINNRGNCHVYSLPYQFNEFLFMNSCFQGGKFDKVRLLTMFDIRPFEHELFKIISQDFPFLQQLHICNNHRQINEHHHSSTLITFNYLFKLHLYAVHKDYVIQFLSDKNTRLPCLTNLIIEYKTLVAVTNNFTNDATRLNCSKIKYLVTYEPFVRSQNFVAYFPSL
;
A
#
# COMPACT_ATOMS: atom_id res chain seq x y z
N ASN A 1 23.24 35.79 -14.41
CA ASN A 1 23.66 35.60 -13.00
C ASN A 1 23.36 34.18 -12.55
N SER A 2 24.38 33.32 -12.56
CA SER A 2 24.25 31.92 -12.13
C SER A 2 24.26 31.83 -10.61
N PHE A 3 23.09 31.62 -10.01
CA PHE A 3 23.03 31.15 -8.62
C PHE A 3 23.59 29.73 -8.57
N SER A 4 24.83 29.57 -8.12
CA SER A 4 25.40 28.27 -7.79
C SER A 4 24.78 27.79 -6.49
N SER A 5 23.78 26.91 -6.58
CA SER A 5 23.19 26.28 -5.41
C SER A 5 24.20 25.35 -4.71
N THR A 6 24.42 25.54 -3.41
CA THR A 6 25.21 24.66 -2.53
C THR A 6 24.38 23.52 -1.95
N LEU A 7 23.10 23.43 -2.31
CA LEU A 7 22.19 22.42 -1.78
C LEU A 7 22.59 21.02 -2.24
N THR A 8 22.94 20.15 -1.29
CA THR A 8 23.36 18.76 -1.54
C THR A 8 22.24 17.74 -1.29
N LYS A 9 21.27 18.06 -0.44
CA LYS A 9 20.12 17.21 -0.10
C LYS A 9 18.80 17.98 -0.21
N LEU A 10 17.81 17.36 -0.84
CA LEU A 10 16.47 17.92 -0.99
C LEU A 10 15.40 16.85 -0.71
N THR A 11 14.37 17.24 0.04
CA THR A 11 13.16 16.44 0.25
C THR A 11 11.95 17.25 -0.19
N ILE A 12 11.12 16.68 -1.06
CA ILE A 12 9.96 17.34 -1.62
C ILE A 12 8.73 16.45 -1.54
N ASN A 13 7.59 17.09 -1.30
CA ASN A 13 6.27 16.52 -1.47
C ASN A 13 5.58 17.31 -2.58
N VAL A 14 5.33 16.67 -3.72
CA VAL A 14 4.73 17.32 -4.88
C VAL A 14 3.39 16.69 -5.24
N ASN A 15 2.51 17.48 -5.82
CA ASN A 15 1.20 16.99 -6.24
C ASN A 15 1.28 16.27 -7.58
N SER A 16 2.18 16.71 -8.48
CA SER A 16 2.35 16.16 -9.83
C SER A 16 3.78 15.74 -10.14
N PHE A 17 3.94 14.95 -11.20
CA PHE A 17 5.25 14.53 -11.70
C PHE A 17 6.03 15.68 -12.35
N ASP A 18 5.34 16.60 -13.04
CA ASP A 18 5.94 17.75 -13.69
C ASP A 18 6.70 18.64 -12.70
N ASP A 19 6.13 18.85 -11.51
CA ASP A 19 6.77 19.60 -10.42
C ASP A 19 8.12 18.98 -10.02
N CYS A 20 8.21 17.65 -10.05
CA CYS A 20 9.47 16.94 -9.78
C CYS A 20 10.46 17.12 -10.94
N LEU A 21 9.99 17.12 -12.19
CA LEU A 21 10.82 17.26 -13.38
C LEU A 21 11.47 18.65 -13.49
N TYR A 22 10.79 19.70 -13.04
CA TYR A 22 11.36 21.06 -13.01
C TYR A 22 12.65 21.15 -12.17
N LEU A 23 12.77 20.36 -11.11
CA LEU A 23 13.97 20.34 -10.27
C LEU A 23 15.18 19.72 -10.97
N PHE A 24 14.94 18.97 -12.05
CA PHE A 24 15.95 18.31 -12.86
C PHE A 24 16.41 19.16 -14.06
N ASN A 25 15.99 20.42 -14.16
CA ASN A 25 16.35 21.31 -15.27
C ASN A 25 17.82 21.80 -15.28
N GLY A 26 18.59 21.47 -14.23
CA GLY A 26 20.02 21.80 -14.10
C GLY A 26 20.34 22.93 -13.13
N CYS A 27 19.35 23.53 -12.44
CA CYS A 27 19.59 24.58 -11.45
C CYS A 27 20.28 24.08 -10.17
N LEU A 28 20.12 22.80 -9.82
CA LEU A 28 20.65 22.20 -8.59
C LEU A 28 21.95 21.40 -8.86
N LYS A 29 23.00 22.11 -9.29
CA LYS A 29 24.28 21.50 -9.72
C LYS A 29 25.07 20.76 -8.64
N SER A 30 24.72 20.91 -7.36
CA SER A 30 25.42 20.27 -6.22
C SER A 30 24.59 19.15 -5.57
N LEU A 31 23.37 18.90 -6.06
CA LEU A 31 22.45 17.96 -5.45
C LEU A 31 22.94 16.52 -5.62
N SER A 32 23.25 15.85 -4.51
CA SER A 32 23.67 14.45 -4.46
C SER A 32 22.58 13.52 -3.92
N THR A 33 21.60 14.07 -3.20
CA THR A 33 20.50 13.31 -2.59
C THR A 33 19.15 13.98 -2.84
N LEU A 34 18.21 13.23 -3.40
CA LEU A 34 16.84 13.69 -3.60
C LEU A 34 15.84 12.66 -3.09
N ILE A 35 14.90 13.11 -2.25
CA ILE A 35 13.78 12.32 -1.77
C ILE A 35 12.51 12.99 -2.28
N SER A 36 11.77 12.30 -3.14
CA SER A 36 10.54 12.80 -3.74
C SER A 36 9.37 11.90 -3.35
N ARG A 37 8.33 12.52 -2.79
CA ARG A 37 7.03 11.89 -2.59
C ARG A 37 6.01 12.59 -3.46
N ILE A 38 5.43 11.86 -4.39
CA ILE A 38 4.49 12.36 -5.38
C ILE A 38 3.12 11.79 -5.02
N LYS A 39 2.12 12.65 -4.87
CA LYS A 39 0.77 12.16 -4.63
C LYS A 39 0.29 11.34 -5.84
N LYS A 40 0.27 11.97 -7.02
CA LYS A 40 -0.26 11.33 -8.23
C LYS A 40 0.62 11.65 -9.44
N ILE A 41 0.90 10.64 -10.24
CA ILE A 41 1.45 10.84 -11.59
C ILE A 41 0.28 10.77 -12.58
N THR A 42 -0.08 11.91 -13.13
CA THR A 42 -0.83 11.99 -14.39
C THR A 42 0.17 12.06 -15.55
N ARG A 43 -0.24 11.69 -16.77
CA ARG A 43 0.61 11.88 -17.96
C ARG A 43 1.17 13.29 -17.96
N SER A 44 2.50 13.40 -18.06
CA SER A 44 3.15 14.69 -18.18
C SER A 44 2.67 15.37 -19.45
N LEU A 45 2.30 16.65 -19.34
CA LEU A 45 2.08 17.53 -20.49
C LEU A 45 3.34 18.35 -20.81
N SER A 46 4.39 18.19 -20.02
CA SER A 46 5.56 19.05 -20.11
C SER A 46 6.56 18.50 -21.14
N GLU A 47 6.88 19.32 -22.14
CA GLU A 47 8.02 19.13 -23.04
C GLU A 47 9.34 19.43 -22.31
N ILE A 48 9.52 18.89 -21.10
CA ILE A 48 10.81 19.01 -20.43
C ILE A 48 11.80 18.17 -21.23
N ASP A 49 12.90 18.80 -21.64
CA ASP A 49 14.00 18.17 -22.36
C ASP A 49 14.48 16.90 -21.62
N ASN A 50 13.97 15.77 -22.08
CA ASN A 50 14.17 14.45 -21.50
C ASN A 50 15.61 13.94 -21.69
N THR A 51 16.46 14.69 -22.39
CA THR A 51 17.84 14.30 -22.67
C THR A 51 18.81 14.67 -21.54
N LYS A 52 18.44 15.58 -20.62
CA LYS A 52 19.33 16.04 -19.54
C LYS A 52 19.54 14.95 -18.48
N LYS A 53 20.77 14.42 -18.45
CA LYS A 53 21.25 13.44 -17.46
C LYS A 53 21.52 14.08 -16.10
N LEU A 54 21.23 13.36 -15.02
CA LEU A 54 21.42 13.80 -13.64
C LEU A 54 22.67 13.16 -13.03
N LEU A 55 23.82 13.46 -13.63
CA LEU A 55 25.07 12.72 -13.38
C LEU A 55 25.66 12.86 -11.97
N LYS A 56 25.24 13.87 -11.20
CA LYS A 56 25.75 14.08 -9.82
C LYS A 56 24.87 13.47 -8.73
N LEU A 57 23.64 13.07 -9.08
CA LEU A 57 22.75 12.47 -8.10
C LEU A 57 23.27 11.07 -7.76
N LYS A 58 23.53 10.84 -6.47
CA LYS A 58 24.03 9.56 -5.94
C LYS A 58 22.95 8.79 -5.20
N HIS A 59 22.00 9.50 -4.59
CA HIS A 59 20.92 8.92 -3.80
C HIS A 59 19.58 9.44 -4.30
N PHE A 60 18.69 8.54 -4.65
CA PHE A 60 17.33 8.90 -5.05
C PHE A 60 16.29 8.04 -4.34
N SER A 61 15.26 8.69 -3.82
CA SER A 61 14.07 8.02 -3.30
C SER A 61 12.84 8.58 -4.00
N LEU A 62 12.00 7.69 -4.51
CA LEU A 62 10.73 8.01 -5.13
C LEU A 62 9.62 7.21 -4.45
N ALA A 63 8.65 7.92 -3.87
CA ALA A 63 7.40 7.35 -3.38
C ALA A 63 6.23 7.93 -4.17
N ILE A 64 5.32 7.06 -4.63
CA ILE A 64 4.06 7.45 -5.26
C ILE A 64 2.90 6.93 -4.41
N ASP A 65 2.09 7.84 -3.89
CA ASP A 65 1.03 7.50 -2.92
C ASP A 65 -0.16 6.80 -3.57
N PHE A 66 -0.50 7.19 -4.79
CA PHE A 66 -1.62 6.64 -5.54
C PHE A 66 -1.15 5.77 -6.71
N TYR A 67 -2.07 4.94 -7.21
CA TYR A 67 -1.82 4.16 -8.42
C TYR A 67 -1.43 5.07 -9.60
N THR A 68 -0.36 4.68 -10.29
CA THR A 68 0.04 5.26 -11.58
C THR A 68 -0.10 4.24 -12.70
N SER A 69 -0.66 4.66 -13.84
CA SER A 69 -0.62 3.90 -15.10
C SER A 69 0.56 4.30 -15.98
N CYS A 70 1.38 5.24 -15.51
CA CYS A 70 2.46 5.88 -16.26
C CYS A 70 3.85 5.31 -15.92
N TYR A 71 3.92 4.09 -15.36
CA TYR A 71 5.21 3.46 -15.01
C TYR A 71 6.16 3.36 -16.20
N ASP A 72 5.67 2.81 -17.31
CA ASP A 72 6.48 2.58 -18.52
C ASP A 72 6.83 3.89 -19.25
N THR A 73 5.98 4.93 -19.16
CA THR A 73 6.11 6.18 -19.93
C THR A 73 6.79 7.32 -19.16
N GLU A 74 6.73 7.33 -17.83
CA GLU A 74 7.22 8.45 -17.00
C GLU A 74 8.29 7.99 -15.99
N VAL A 75 7.96 6.96 -15.19
CA VAL A 75 8.84 6.49 -14.11
C VAL A 75 10.12 5.87 -14.68
N VAL A 76 10.01 4.94 -15.64
CA VAL A 76 11.17 4.27 -16.24
C VAL A 76 12.10 5.29 -16.95
N PRO A 77 11.61 6.19 -17.82
CA PRO A 77 12.47 7.21 -18.43
C PRO A 77 13.16 8.12 -17.42
N LEU A 78 12.47 8.54 -16.36
CA LEU A 78 13.08 9.35 -15.30
C LEU A 78 14.24 8.62 -14.63
N LEU A 79 14.03 7.38 -14.21
CA LEU A 79 15.06 6.59 -13.54
C LEU A 79 16.27 6.37 -14.46
N ARG A 80 16.06 6.15 -15.76
CA ARG A 80 17.14 6.03 -16.75
C ARG A 80 18.01 7.28 -16.90
N ARG A 81 17.55 8.46 -16.47
CA ARG A 81 18.36 9.69 -16.48
C ARG A 81 19.38 9.75 -15.35
N MET A 82 19.24 8.89 -14.34
CA MET A 82 20.02 8.87 -13.10
C MET A 82 21.04 7.70 -13.11
N LEU A 83 21.92 7.69 -14.11
CA LEU A 83 22.84 6.58 -14.37
C LEU A 83 23.89 6.34 -13.27
N ASN A 84 24.22 7.37 -12.49
CA ASN A 84 25.29 7.35 -11.49
C ASN A 84 24.78 7.15 -10.05
N LEU A 85 23.54 6.67 -9.88
CA LEU A 85 23.00 6.37 -8.56
C LEU A 85 23.79 5.25 -7.89
N GLU A 86 24.12 5.48 -6.63
CA GLU A 86 24.68 4.49 -5.71
C GLU A 86 23.58 3.87 -4.86
N GLU A 87 22.58 4.67 -4.46
CA GLU A 87 21.40 4.20 -3.74
C GLU A 87 20.09 4.61 -4.44
N LEU A 88 19.17 3.64 -4.58
CA LEU A 88 17.82 3.85 -5.09
C LEU A 88 16.79 3.28 -4.12
N THR A 89 15.79 4.07 -3.76
CA THR A 89 14.63 3.64 -2.98
C THR A 89 13.33 3.87 -3.76
N LEU A 90 12.56 2.82 -4.02
CA LEU A 90 11.29 2.91 -4.77
C LEU A 90 10.09 2.45 -3.94
N PHE A 91 9.07 3.29 -3.81
CA PHE A 91 7.78 2.92 -3.26
C PHE A 91 6.71 3.23 -4.30
N LEU A 92 6.23 2.20 -5.02
CA LEU A 92 5.42 2.37 -6.21
C LEU A 92 4.14 1.53 -6.14
N SER A 93 3.03 2.13 -6.57
CA SER A 93 1.78 1.42 -6.85
C SER A 93 1.44 1.63 -8.33
N VAL A 94 1.46 0.57 -9.12
CA VAL A 94 1.33 0.64 -10.59
C VAL A 94 0.08 -0.10 -11.02
N VAL A 95 -0.71 0.52 -11.91
CA VAL A 95 -1.80 -0.17 -12.64
C VAL A 95 -1.35 -0.47 -14.05
N ARG A 96 -1.56 -1.71 -14.50
CA ARG A 96 -1.24 -2.15 -15.86
C ARG A 96 -2.45 -2.76 -16.54
N SER A 97 -2.66 -2.39 -17.79
CA SER A 97 -3.64 -3.05 -18.66
C SER A 97 -3.09 -4.34 -19.29
N LYS A 98 -1.77 -4.52 -19.29
CA LYS A 98 -1.12 -5.76 -19.73
C LYS A 98 -1.20 -6.80 -18.61
N SER A 99 -1.48 -8.06 -18.97
CA SER A 99 -1.54 -9.21 -18.06
C SER A 99 -0.15 -9.64 -17.55
N THR A 100 0.67 -8.70 -17.08
CA THR A 100 2.06 -8.95 -16.64
C THR A 100 2.40 -8.09 -15.43
N TYR A 101 2.84 -8.73 -14.34
CA TYR A 101 3.40 -8.06 -13.18
C TYR A 101 4.76 -7.41 -13.49
N ILE A 102 5.19 -6.49 -12.63
CA ILE A 102 6.57 -6.00 -12.64
C ILE A 102 7.42 -7.00 -11.86
N ASP A 103 8.18 -7.82 -12.58
CA ASP A 103 9.09 -8.81 -12.02
C ASP A 103 10.56 -8.33 -12.06
N GLY A 104 11.47 -9.17 -11.57
CA GLY A 104 12.89 -8.88 -11.52
C GLY A 104 13.52 -8.72 -12.92
N ASN A 105 13.04 -9.45 -13.92
CA ASN A 105 13.52 -9.31 -15.30
C ASN A 105 13.15 -7.95 -15.87
N GLN A 106 11.87 -7.58 -15.79
CA GLN A 106 11.40 -6.32 -16.31
C GLN A 106 12.09 -5.14 -15.64
N LEU A 107 12.22 -5.18 -14.30
CA LEU A 107 12.88 -4.12 -13.56
C LEU A 107 14.38 -4.01 -13.92
N TYR A 108 15.06 -5.15 -14.06
CA TYR A 108 16.46 -5.19 -14.48
C TYR A 108 16.65 -4.61 -15.88
N ASP A 109 15.94 -5.14 -16.87
CA ASP A 109 16.11 -4.79 -18.28
C ASP A 109 15.67 -3.35 -18.56
N LYS A 110 14.69 -2.84 -17.82
CA LYS A 110 14.17 -1.48 -18.02
C LYS A 110 14.92 -0.42 -17.22
N VAL A 111 15.39 -0.72 -16.01
CA VAL A 111 15.92 0.31 -15.10
C VAL A 111 17.33 -0.01 -14.66
N LEU A 112 17.53 -1.17 -14.03
CA LEU A 112 18.72 -1.41 -13.21
C LEU A 112 19.98 -1.68 -14.05
N ASN A 113 19.84 -2.29 -15.22
CA ASN A 113 20.98 -2.56 -16.12
C ASN A 113 21.69 -1.27 -16.60
N TYR A 114 21.06 -0.11 -16.46
CA TYR A 114 21.63 1.20 -16.80
C TYR A 114 22.33 1.89 -15.62
N MET A 115 22.27 1.33 -14.41
CA MET A 115 22.79 1.93 -13.18
C MET A 115 23.98 1.13 -12.64
N SER A 116 25.12 1.21 -13.33
CA SER A 116 26.31 0.39 -12.99
C SER A 116 26.94 0.72 -11.62
N GLN A 117 26.63 1.88 -11.03
CA GLN A 117 27.13 2.29 -9.71
C GLN A 117 26.18 1.89 -8.56
N LEU A 118 25.01 1.33 -8.87
CA LEU A 118 23.98 1.04 -7.87
C LEU A 118 24.43 -0.11 -6.98
N ASN A 119 24.72 0.18 -5.71
CA ASN A 119 25.13 -0.80 -4.72
C ASN A 119 24.01 -1.15 -3.74
N LYS A 120 22.98 -0.30 -3.63
CA LYS A 120 21.87 -0.49 -2.72
C LYS A 120 20.56 -0.13 -3.39
N PHE A 121 19.67 -1.11 -3.40
CA PHE A 121 18.34 -0.96 -3.94
C PHE A 121 17.30 -1.46 -2.95
N ILE A 122 16.43 -0.56 -2.50
CA ILE A 122 15.34 -0.84 -1.56
C ILE A 122 14.03 -0.54 -2.30
N PHE A 123 13.09 -1.47 -2.27
CA PHE A 123 11.84 -1.26 -2.98
C PHE A 123 10.62 -1.88 -2.32
N ASN A 124 9.48 -1.30 -2.66
CA ASN A 124 8.13 -1.77 -2.37
C ASN A 124 7.30 -1.45 -3.62
N ILE A 125 7.07 -2.46 -4.46
CA ILE A 125 6.39 -2.30 -5.74
C ILE A 125 5.12 -3.14 -5.72
N HIS A 126 3.97 -2.48 -5.74
CA HIS A 126 2.68 -3.11 -5.91
C HIS A 126 2.23 -2.92 -7.37
N THR A 127 1.96 -4.03 -8.07
CA THR A 127 1.40 -4.04 -9.42
C THR A 127 -0.03 -4.56 -9.38
N ARG A 128 -0.97 -3.77 -9.89
CA ARG A 128 -2.35 -4.16 -10.12
C ARG A 128 -2.59 -4.30 -11.62
N ILE A 129 -3.01 -5.48 -12.05
CA ILE A 129 -3.51 -5.70 -13.41
C ILE A 129 -5.00 -5.33 -13.42
N MET A 130 -5.38 -4.51 -14.40
CA MET A 130 -6.77 -4.19 -14.73
C MET A 130 -6.95 -4.37 -16.23
N ASN A 131 -7.42 -5.56 -16.63
CA ASN A 131 -7.63 -5.86 -18.04
C ASN A 131 -9.08 -5.61 -18.44
N ASP A 132 -9.44 -4.33 -18.60
CA ASP A 132 -10.80 -3.93 -18.98
C ASP A 132 -11.16 -4.35 -20.43
N PHE A 133 -10.19 -4.84 -21.21
CA PHE A 133 -10.38 -5.26 -22.60
C PHE A 133 -10.81 -6.73 -22.76
N ILE A 134 -10.72 -7.55 -21.70
CA ILE A 134 -11.22 -8.94 -21.73
C ILE A 134 -12.70 -8.91 -21.33
N ILE A 135 -13.57 -8.67 -22.30
CA ILE A 135 -15.03 -8.61 -22.11
C ILE A 135 -15.62 -9.99 -21.76
N ASN A 136 -14.86 -11.08 -21.98
CA ASN A 136 -15.28 -12.44 -21.64
C ASN A 136 -14.79 -12.85 -20.25
N ASN A 137 -15.71 -12.80 -19.28
CA ASN A 137 -15.53 -13.05 -17.84
C ASN A 137 -14.97 -14.43 -17.42
N ASN A 138 -14.56 -15.30 -18.35
CA ASN A 138 -14.23 -16.70 -18.07
C ASN A 138 -12.81 -17.14 -18.50
N ILE A 139 -11.97 -16.24 -19.04
CA ILE A 139 -10.59 -16.61 -19.37
C ILE A 139 -9.73 -16.48 -18.10
N LYS A 140 -9.43 -17.62 -17.47
CA LYS A 140 -8.38 -17.70 -16.44
C LYS A 140 -7.04 -17.57 -17.14
N ILE A 141 -6.39 -16.42 -16.97
CA ILE A 141 -5.00 -16.23 -17.40
C ILE A 141 -4.13 -16.55 -16.19
N ASP A 142 -3.27 -17.54 -16.36
CA ASP A 142 -2.25 -17.87 -15.38
C ASP A 142 -1.23 -16.72 -15.31
N LEU A 143 -0.88 -16.35 -14.09
CA LEU A 143 0.09 -15.32 -13.79
C LEU A 143 1.30 -15.98 -13.09
N PRO A 144 2.48 -15.32 -13.12
CA PRO A 144 3.63 -15.82 -12.38
C PRO A 144 3.30 -16.04 -10.91
N SER A 145 3.67 -17.21 -10.39
CA SER A 145 3.53 -17.51 -8.97
C SER A 145 4.49 -16.66 -8.12
N ASN A 146 4.30 -16.67 -6.80
CA ASN A 146 5.23 -16.03 -5.87
C ASN A 146 6.67 -16.52 -6.08
N ASP A 147 6.87 -17.81 -6.32
CA ASP A 147 8.20 -18.38 -6.55
C ASP A 147 8.79 -17.95 -7.89
N ASP A 148 7.99 -17.86 -8.96
CA ASP A 148 8.45 -17.36 -10.25
C ASP A 148 8.95 -15.92 -10.15
N ILE A 149 8.17 -15.08 -9.49
CA ILE A 149 8.53 -13.67 -9.26
C ILE A 149 9.77 -13.62 -8.39
N ARG A 150 9.81 -14.35 -7.27
CA ARG A 150 10.98 -14.33 -6.38
C ARG A 150 12.25 -14.77 -7.10
N ASN A 151 12.17 -15.84 -7.88
CA ASN A 151 13.28 -16.37 -8.66
C ASN A 151 13.77 -15.39 -9.73
N SER A 152 12.87 -14.59 -10.33
CA SER A 152 13.27 -13.55 -11.29
C SER A 152 14.17 -12.48 -10.66
N PHE A 153 13.97 -12.14 -9.37
CA PHE A 153 14.81 -11.21 -8.63
C PHE A 153 16.11 -11.86 -8.18
N ILE A 154 16.05 -13.08 -7.64
CA ILE A 154 17.24 -13.82 -7.17
C ILE A 154 18.24 -14.03 -8.31
N LYS A 155 17.78 -14.41 -9.51
CA LYS A 155 18.62 -14.58 -10.71
C LYS A 155 19.36 -13.30 -11.12
N ARG A 156 18.87 -12.14 -10.68
CA ARG A 156 19.50 -10.82 -10.93
C ARG A 156 20.32 -10.31 -9.74
N GLY A 157 20.55 -11.15 -8.73
CA GLY A 157 21.38 -10.84 -7.56
C GLY A 157 20.63 -10.29 -6.35
N PHE A 158 19.30 -10.15 -6.41
CA PHE A 158 18.49 -9.67 -5.30
C PHE A 158 18.14 -10.82 -4.35
N LYS A 159 18.95 -11.02 -3.31
CA LYS A 159 18.85 -12.18 -2.40
C LYS A 159 17.76 -12.04 -1.33
N SER A 160 17.40 -10.83 -0.92
CA SER A 160 16.51 -10.58 0.22
C SER A 160 15.27 -9.83 -0.22
N ILE A 161 14.31 -10.58 -0.76
CA ILE A 161 13.03 -10.07 -1.25
C ILE A 161 11.91 -11.04 -0.90
N ASP A 162 10.70 -10.53 -0.84
CA ASP A 162 9.51 -11.37 -0.72
C ASP A 162 8.37 -10.84 -1.60
N THR A 163 7.36 -11.70 -1.78
CA THR A 163 6.28 -11.47 -2.72
C THR A 163 4.94 -11.90 -2.17
N CYS A 164 3.89 -11.25 -2.65
CA CYS A 164 2.50 -11.60 -2.40
C CYS A 164 1.71 -11.38 -3.68
N ALA A 165 1.56 -12.43 -4.48
CA ALA A 165 0.99 -12.36 -5.82
C ALA A 165 -0.17 -13.33 -6.03
N ASP A 166 -1.17 -12.86 -6.78
CA ASP A 166 -2.20 -13.70 -7.37
C ASP A 166 -1.59 -14.50 -8.53
N ASP A 167 -1.74 -15.82 -8.48
CA ASP A 167 -1.30 -16.75 -9.53
C ASP A 167 -2.28 -16.81 -10.71
N LYS A 168 -3.45 -16.16 -10.59
CA LYS A 168 -4.51 -16.16 -11.60
C LYS A 168 -5.22 -14.81 -11.64
N LEU A 169 -5.64 -14.40 -12.84
CA LEU A 169 -6.60 -13.30 -12.96
C LEU A 169 -7.99 -13.75 -12.50
N ILE A 170 -8.57 -13.01 -11.56
CA ILE A 170 -9.96 -13.17 -11.13
C ILE A 170 -10.69 -11.88 -11.48
N ASN A 171 -11.81 -11.98 -12.22
CA ASN A 171 -12.55 -10.82 -12.73
C ASN A 171 -11.64 -9.82 -13.47
N ASN A 172 -10.73 -10.33 -14.32
CA ASN A 172 -9.73 -9.56 -15.07
C ASN A 172 -8.79 -8.71 -14.21
N ARG A 173 -8.64 -9.05 -12.93
CA ARG A 173 -7.78 -8.37 -11.98
C ARG A 173 -6.79 -9.35 -11.38
N GLY A 174 -5.58 -8.86 -11.15
CA GLY A 174 -4.53 -9.57 -10.44
C GLY A 174 -3.67 -8.57 -9.69
N ASN A 175 -3.20 -8.94 -8.52
CA ASN A 175 -2.37 -8.12 -7.66
C ASN A 175 -1.06 -8.85 -7.40
N CYS A 176 0.03 -8.12 -7.48
CA CYS A 176 1.34 -8.59 -7.08
C CYS A 176 2.01 -7.51 -6.26
N HIS A 177 2.48 -7.88 -5.08
CA HIS A 177 3.35 -7.05 -4.27
C HIS A 177 4.72 -7.71 -4.23
N VAL A 178 5.77 -6.97 -4.56
CA VAL A 178 7.17 -7.39 -4.40
C VAL A 178 7.94 -6.34 -3.62
N TYR A 179 8.72 -6.75 -2.63
CA TYR A 179 9.40 -5.83 -1.73
C TYR A 179 10.72 -6.39 -1.18
N SER A 180 11.62 -5.47 -0.79
CA SER A 180 12.89 -5.82 -0.17
C SER A 180 12.75 -6.19 1.30
N LEU A 181 13.62 -7.09 1.76
CA LEU A 181 13.79 -7.47 3.16
C LEU A 181 15.17 -7.05 3.69
N PRO A 182 15.29 -6.62 4.97
CA PRO A 182 14.20 -6.33 5.89
C PRO A 182 13.35 -5.14 5.41
N TYR A 183 12.05 -5.17 5.70
CA TYR A 183 11.13 -4.13 5.21
C TYR A 183 11.43 -2.78 5.86
N GLN A 184 11.68 -1.75 5.03
CA GLN A 184 12.19 -0.47 5.51
C GLN A 184 11.16 0.67 5.59
N PHE A 185 9.97 0.48 5.03
CA PHE A 185 8.97 1.55 4.92
C PHE A 185 8.04 1.59 6.14
N ASN A 186 7.50 2.78 6.40
CA ASN A 186 6.52 3.02 7.46
C ASN A 186 5.08 2.67 7.05
N GLU A 187 4.86 2.34 5.80
CA GLU A 187 3.56 2.10 5.18
C GLU A 187 3.63 0.81 4.38
N PHE A 188 2.59 -0.02 4.46
CA PHE A 188 2.38 -1.16 3.56
C PHE A 188 1.02 -0.97 2.89
N LEU A 189 1.04 -0.59 1.61
CA LEU A 189 -0.19 -0.26 0.88
C LEU A 189 -0.66 -1.45 0.02
N PHE A 190 -1.98 -1.59 -0.10
CA PHE A 190 -2.66 -2.57 -0.95
C PHE A 190 -2.29 -4.04 -0.68
N MET A 191 -2.20 -4.42 0.60
CA MET A 191 -2.06 -5.84 0.96
C MET A 191 -3.29 -6.64 0.47
N ASN A 192 -3.02 -7.78 -0.16
CA ASN A 192 -4.02 -8.71 -0.65
C ASN A 192 -4.05 -9.99 0.22
N SER A 193 -4.98 -10.90 -0.05
CA SER A 193 -5.23 -12.08 0.79
C SER A 193 -4.20 -13.20 0.61
N CYS A 194 -3.28 -13.11 -0.34
CA CYS A 194 -2.13 -14.02 -0.47
C CYS A 194 -0.99 -13.70 0.51
N PHE A 195 -1.16 -12.76 1.44
CA PHE A 195 -0.08 -12.39 2.35
C PHE A 195 0.20 -13.55 3.33
N GLN A 196 1.46 -14.00 3.36
CA GLN A 196 1.88 -15.19 4.12
C GLN A 196 2.63 -14.85 5.42
N GLY A 197 2.81 -13.56 5.70
CA GLY A 197 3.46 -13.08 6.90
C GLY A 197 4.88 -12.55 6.72
N GLY A 198 5.55 -12.25 7.83
CA GLY A 198 6.91 -11.72 7.88
C GLY A 198 7.14 -10.78 9.07
N LYS A 199 8.18 -9.95 9.02
CA LYS A 199 8.49 -8.99 10.11
C LYS A 199 8.49 -7.56 9.62
N PHE A 200 7.51 -6.78 10.07
CA PHE A 200 7.24 -5.41 9.58
C PHE A 200 7.31 -4.37 10.71
N ASP A 201 8.38 -4.40 11.51
CA ASP A 201 8.59 -3.56 12.69
C ASP A 201 8.48 -2.04 12.43
N LYS A 202 8.73 -1.59 11.19
CA LYS A 202 8.67 -0.18 10.82
C LYS A 202 7.29 0.28 10.36
N VAL A 203 6.40 -0.63 9.99
CA VAL A 203 5.09 -0.28 9.44
C VAL A 203 4.19 0.28 10.54
N ARG A 204 3.52 1.38 10.24
CA ARG A 204 2.55 2.08 11.08
C ARG A 204 1.20 2.20 10.41
N LEU A 205 1.16 2.22 9.08
CA LEU A 205 -0.07 2.22 8.28
C LEU A 205 -0.10 0.99 7.38
N LEU A 206 -1.19 0.22 7.50
CA LEU A 206 -1.51 -0.89 6.62
C LEU A 206 -2.83 -0.59 5.92
N THR A 207 -2.86 -0.75 4.60
CA THR A 207 -4.11 -0.72 3.83
C THR A 207 -4.31 -2.07 3.15
N MET A 208 -5.52 -2.61 3.21
CA MET A 208 -5.88 -3.91 2.66
C MET A 208 -7.01 -3.75 1.66
N PHE A 209 -6.83 -4.33 0.47
CA PHE A 209 -7.83 -4.35 -0.59
C PHE A 209 -7.66 -5.62 -1.43
N ASP A 210 -8.72 -6.41 -1.55
CA ASP A 210 -8.75 -7.59 -2.41
C ASP A 210 -10.19 -7.88 -2.84
N ILE A 211 -10.32 -8.64 -3.93
CA ILE A 211 -11.55 -9.25 -4.43
C ILE A 211 -11.83 -10.62 -3.79
N ARG A 212 -10.87 -11.17 -3.06
CA ARG A 212 -11.07 -12.35 -2.21
C ARG A 212 -11.32 -11.92 -0.77
N PRO A 213 -12.12 -12.65 0.00
CA PRO A 213 -12.31 -12.37 1.42
C PRO A 213 -10.98 -12.39 2.19
N PHE A 214 -10.86 -11.50 3.18
CA PHE A 214 -9.85 -11.60 4.23
C PHE A 214 -10.36 -12.48 5.37
N GLU A 215 -9.72 -13.63 5.60
CA GLU A 215 -10.14 -14.56 6.65
C GLU A 215 -9.56 -14.18 8.02
N HIS A 216 -10.14 -14.72 9.10
CA HIS A 216 -9.69 -14.48 10.47
C HIS A 216 -8.18 -14.70 10.68
N GLU A 217 -7.64 -15.80 10.14
CA GLU A 217 -6.21 -16.13 10.27
C GLU A 217 -5.30 -15.06 9.67
N LEU A 218 -5.72 -14.36 8.61
CA LEU A 218 -4.94 -13.26 8.05
C LEU A 218 -4.82 -12.11 9.07
N PHE A 219 -5.89 -11.77 9.78
CA PHE A 219 -5.82 -10.73 10.82
C PHE A 219 -4.95 -11.14 12.01
N LYS A 220 -4.90 -12.44 12.33
CA LYS A 220 -3.99 -12.98 13.34
C LYS A 220 -2.53 -12.83 12.91
N ILE A 221 -2.20 -13.22 11.68
CA ILE A 221 -0.87 -12.98 11.07
C ILE A 221 -0.53 -11.49 11.14
N ILE A 222 -1.43 -10.61 10.71
CA ILE A 222 -1.19 -9.15 10.72
C ILE A 222 -0.91 -8.65 12.15
N SER A 223 -1.65 -9.11 13.15
CA SER A 223 -1.43 -8.69 14.54
C SER A 223 -0.05 -9.06 15.09
N GLN A 224 0.56 -10.13 14.58
CA GLN A 224 1.87 -10.63 14.99
C GLN A 224 2.98 -9.94 14.19
N ASP A 225 2.78 -9.79 12.88
CA ASP A 225 3.81 -9.37 11.94
C ASP A 225 3.96 -7.85 11.85
N PHE A 226 2.92 -7.11 12.27
CA PHE A 226 2.89 -5.66 12.35
C PHE A 226 2.74 -5.20 13.82
N PRO A 227 3.74 -5.48 14.69
CA PRO A 227 3.60 -5.32 16.13
C PRO A 227 3.36 -3.87 16.59
N PHE A 228 3.68 -2.88 15.73
CA PHE A 228 3.53 -1.45 16.00
C PHE A 228 2.49 -0.77 15.08
N LEU A 229 1.56 -1.54 14.49
CA LEU A 229 0.54 -1.00 13.61
C LEU A 229 -0.33 0.04 14.32
N GLN A 230 -0.45 1.22 13.73
CA GLN A 230 -1.17 2.37 14.28
C GLN A 230 -2.46 2.67 13.53
N GLN A 231 -2.48 2.42 12.22
CA GLN A 231 -3.60 2.67 11.34
C GLN A 231 -3.85 1.46 10.45
N LEU A 232 -5.09 0.99 10.40
CA LEU A 232 -5.53 -0.13 9.58
C LEU A 232 -6.72 0.31 8.73
N HIS A 233 -6.55 0.26 7.41
CA HIS A 233 -7.61 0.58 6.47
C HIS A 233 -7.99 -0.69 5.70
N ILE A 234 -9.27 -1.04 5.70
CA ILE A 234 -9.79 -2.24 5.05
C ILE A 234 -10.89 -1.84 4.08
N CYS A 235 -10.78 -2.33 2.85
CA CYS A 235 -11.81 -2.22 1.83
C CYS A 235 -12.03 -3.59 1.18
N ASN A 236 -13.07 -4.29 1.62
CA ASN A 236 -13.43 -5.61 1.13
C ASN A 236 -14.91 -5.90 1.43
N ASN A 237 -15.75 -5.96 0.40
CA ASN A 237 -17.18 -6.19 0.53
C ASN A 237 -17.57 -7.67 0.46
N HIS A 238 -16.59 -8.58 0.40
CA HIS A 238 -16.85 -10.01 0.36
C HIS A 238 -17.01 -10.58 1.77
N ARG A 239 -17.98 -11.49 1.92
CA ARG A 239 -18.24 -12.21 3.17
C ARG A 239 -17.06 -13.11 3.52
N GLN A 240 -16.71 -13.23 4.81
CA GLN A 240 -15.73 -14.22 5.26
C GLN A 240 -16.30 -15.63 5.04
N ILE A 241 -15.48 -16.56 4.56
CA ILE A 241 -15.96 -17.92 4.24
C ILE A 241 -15.94 -18.80 5.49
N ASN A 242 -14.94 -18.66 6.34
CA ASN A 242 -14.71 -19.54 7.48
C ASN A 242 -15.35 -19.03 8.79
N GLU A 243 -16.55 -18.44 8.73
CA GLU A 243 -17.26 -17.83 9.87
C GLU A 243 -17.49 -18.77 11.07
N HIS A 244 -17.53 -20.08 10.83
CA HIS A 244 -17.80 -21.08 11.87
C HIS A 244 -16.54 -21.62 12.58
N HIS A 245 -15.35 -21.17 12.14
CA HIS A 245 -14.07 -21.51 12.75
C HIS A 245 -13.34 -20.26 13.25
N HIS A 246 -14.07 -19.31 13.84
CA HIS A 246 -13.43 -18.34 14.73
C HIS A 246 -12.78 -19.13 15.86
N SER A 247 -11.48 -19.42 15.68
CA SER A 247 -10.65 -20.00 16.70
C SER A 247 -10.85 -19.18 17.97
N SER A 248 -10.81 -19.83 19.13
CA SER A 248 -10.86 -19.18 20.45
C SER A 248 -9.71 -18.16 20.70
N THR A 249 -8.90 -17.87 19.68
CA THR A 249 -7.77 -16.96 19.76
C THR A 249 -8.23 -15.52 19.59
N LEU A 250 -8.31 -14.81 20.71
CA LEU A 250 -8.50 -13.36 20.72
C LEU A 250 -7.31 -12.67 20.02
N ILE A 251 -7.60 -11.91 18.95
CA ILE A 251 -6.58 -11.11 18.25
C ILE A 251 -6.38 -9.79 19.01
N THR A 252 -5.15 -9.33 19.19
CA THR A 252 -4.87 -8.06 19.87
C THR A 252 -4.02 -7.14 19.00
N PHE A 253 -4.53 -5.93 18.73
CA PHE A 253 -3.75 -4.87 18.08
C PHE A 253 -3.37 -3.81 19.11
N ASN A 254 -2.17 -3.95 19.70
CA ASN A 254 -1.76 -3.15 20.85
C ASN A 254 -1.70 -1.64 20.58
N TYR A 255 -1.34 -1.22 19.38
CA TYR A 255 -1.10 0.20 19.04
C TYR A 255 -2.10 0.78 18.03
N LEU A 256 -3.09 -0.01 17.59
CA LEU A 256 -4.04 0.42 16.57
C LEU A 256 -4.98 1.46 17.16
N PHE A 257 -4.76 2.73 16.81
CA PHE A 257 -5.58 3.83 17.29
C PHE A 257 -6.61 4.29 16.27
N LYS A 258 -6.39 3.99 14.98
CA LYS A 258 -7.30 4.34 13.89
C LYS A 258 -7.67 3.12 13.06
N LEU A 259 -8.96 2.85 13.00
CA LEU A 259 -9.54 1.81 12.15
C LEU A 259 -10.45 2.46 11.10
N HIS A 260 -10.20 2.14 9.84
CA HIS A 260 -10.96 2.63 8.70
C HIS A 260 -11.55 1.46 7.94
N LEU A 261 -12.87 1.30 8.05
CA LEU A 261 -13.66 0.27 7.41
C LEU A 261 -14.49 0.92 6.30
N TYR A 262 -14.03 0.83 5.06
CA TYR A 262 -14.68 1.44 3.89
C TYR A 262 -15.24 0.38 2.95
N ALA A 263 -16.52 0.46 2.56
CA ALA A 263 -17.14 -0.52 1.67
C ALA A 263 -16.85 -1.97 2.11
N VAL A 264 -16.99 -2.24 3.42
CA VAL A 264 -16.70 -3.54 4.02
C VAL A 264 -17.95 -4.39 4.22
N HIS A 265 -17.83 -5.70 4.11
CA HIS A 265 -18.85 -6.61 4.61
C HIS A 265 -18.97 -6.52 6.14
N LYS A 266 -20.16 -6.82 6.68
CA LYS A 266 -20.44 -6.73 8.13
C LYS A 266 -19.54 -7.62 8.98
N ASP A 267 -19.03 -8.73 8.44
CA ASP A 267 -18.18 -9.66 9.20
C ASP A 267 -16.88 -8.99 9.63
N TYR A 268 -16.31 -8.11 8.82
CA TYR A 268 -15.12 -7.33 9.20
C TYR A 268 -15.43 -6.40 10.37
N VAL A 269 -16.61 -5.79 10.37
CA VAL A 269 -17.04 -4.93 11.48
C VAL A 269 -17.23 -5.77 12.75
N ILE A 270 -17.81 -6.97 12.64
CA ILE A 270 -17.92 -7.91 13.77
C ILE A 270 -16.53 -8.38 14.24
N GLN A 271 -15.64 -8.74 13.32
CA GLN A 271 -14.26 -9.17 13.61
C GLN A 271 -13.53 -8.12 14.45
N PHE A 272 -13.61 -6.84 14.09
CA PHE A 272 -12.85 -5.79 14.78
C PHE A 272 -13.57 -5.16 15.97
N LEU A 273 -14.88 -4.94 15.89
CA LEU A 273 -15.60 -4.26 16.97
C LEU A 273 -15.99 -5.23 18.10
N SER A 274 -16.19 -6.52 17.82
CA SER A 274 -16.50 -7.51 18.86
C SER A 274 -15.28 -7.78 19.73
N ASP A 275 -15.41 -7.55 21.03
CA ASP A 275 -14.36 -7.81 22.02
C ASP A 275 -14.05 -9.29 22.23
N LYS A 276 -14.96 -10.17 21.78
CA LYS A 276 -14.74 -11.62 21.71
C LYS A 276 -13.73 -12.01 20.62
N ASN A 277 -13.60 -11.19 19.58
CA ASN A 277 -12.80 -11.50 18.40
C ASN A 277 -11.49 -10.71 18.38
N THR A 278 -11.58 -9.40 18.67
CA THR A 278 -10.43 -8.50 18.63
C THR A 278 -10.40 -7.54 19.81
N ARG A 279 -9.27 -7.45 20.48
CA ARG A 279 -8.99 -6.44 21.50
C ARG A 279 -8.27 -5.25 20.87
N LEU A 280 -8.90 -4.09 20.99
CA LEU A 280 -8.38 -2.82 20.49
C LEU A 280 -8.21 -1.83 21.67
N PRO A 281 -7.11 -1.92 22.44
CA PRO A 281 -6.92 -1.09 23.62
C PRO A 281 -6.75 0.40 23.30
N CYS A 282 -6.16 0.75 22.16
CA CYS A 282 -5.84 2.13 21.78
C CYS A 282 -6.83 2.75 20.78
N LEU A 283 -7.88 2.04 20.36
CA LEU A 283 -8.81 2.53 19.35
C LEU A 283 -9.53 3.78 19.82
N THR A 284 -9.28 4.89 19.13
CA THR A 284 -9.89 6.19 19.39
C THR A 284 -10.56 6.77 18.16
N ASN A 285 -10.16 6.35 16.97
CA ASN A 285 -10.68 6.84 15.69
C ASN A 285 -11.31 5.70 14.90
N LEU A 286 -12.61 5.81 14.60
CA LEU A 286 -13.33 4.85 13.75
C LEU A 286 -13.91 5.59 12.54
N ILE A 287 -13.63 5.08 11.34
CA ILE A 287 -14.26 5.52 10.10
C ILE A 287 -15.05 4.35 9.53
N ILE A 288 -16.37 4.48 9.39
CA ILE A 288 -17.26 3.36 9.03
C ILE A 288 -18.57 3.85 8.39
N GLU A 289 -19.21 3.01 7.58
CA GLU A 289 -20.59 3.22 7.12
C GLU A 289 -21.59 3.11 8.29
N TYR A 290 -22.44 4.12 8.46
CA TYR A 290 -23.36 4.19 9.60
C TYR A 290 -24.35 3.02 9.63
N LYS A 291 -24.91 2.66 8.47
CA LYS A 291 -25.86 1.52 8.36
C LYS A 291 -25.24 0.21 8.86
N THR A 292 -24.00 -0.07 8.46
CA THR A 292 -23.29 -1.29 8.86
C THR A 292 -22.98 -1.26 10.36
N LEU A 293 -22.59 -0.11 10.90
CA LEU A 293 -22.38 0.08 12.34
C LEU A 293 -23.67 -0.17 13.15
N VAL A 294 -24.80 0.41 12.73
CA VAL A 294 -26.11 0.21 13.38
C VAL A 294 -26.53 -1.27 13.33
N ALA A 295 -26.36 -1.93 12.20
CA ALA A 295 -26.72 -3.33 12.04
C ALA A 295 -25.90 -4.24 12.98
N VAL A 296 -24.58 -4.06 13.04
CA VAL A 296 -23.70 -4.90 13.86
C VAL A 296 -23.85 -4.62 15.36
N THR A 297 -24.08 -3.38 15.73
CA THR A 297 -24.31 -2.99 17.13
C THR A 297 -25.74 -3.26 17.59
N ASN A 298 -26.61 -3.78 16.73
CA ASN A 298 -28.05 -3.93 16.97
C ASN A 298 -28.69 -2.63 17.49
N ASN A 299 -28.56 -1.55 16.73
CA ASN A 299 -28.98 -0.21 17.13
C ASN A 299 -28.37 0.21 18.49
N PHE A 300 -27.07 -0.05 18.65
CA PHE A 300 -26.27 0.30 19.83
C PHE A 300 -26.75 -0.35 21.14
N THR A 301 -27.19 -1.61 21.07
CA THR A 301 -27.58 -2.43 22.24
C THR A 301 -26.72 -3.67 22.44
N ASN A 302 -25.87 -4.02 21.46
CA ASN A 302 -25.02 -5.20 21.53
C ASN A 302 -23.81 -4.97 22.46
N ASP A 303 -23.76 -5.66 23.60
CA ASP A 303 -22.66 -5.49 24.56
C ASP A 303 -21.31 -6.01 24.02
N ALA A 304 -21.30 -7.01 23.13
CA ALA A 304 -20.05 -7.59 22.61
C ALA A 304 -19.21 -6.57 21.83
N THR A 305 -19.86 -5.59 21.17
CA THR A 305 -19.15 -4.54 20.43
C THR A 305 -18.92 -3.28 21.26
N ARG A 306 -19.51 -3.20 22.46
CA ARG A 306 -19.55 -1.98 23.29
C ARG A 306 -18.18 -1.63 23.87
N LEU A 307 -17.40 -2.63 24.29
CA LEU A 307 -16.09 -2.38 24.91
C LEU A 307 -15.14 -1.63 23.96
N ASN A 308 -15.03 -2.07 22.70
CA ASN A 308 -14.19 -1.38 21.71
C ASN A 308 -14.81 -0.04 21.29
N CYS A 309 -16.13 0.04 21.16
CA CYS A 309 -16.80 1.27 20.77
C CYS A 309 -16.70 2.38 21.83
N SER A 310 -16.73 2.03 23.12
CA SER A 310 -16.74 3.00 24.22
C SER A 310 -15.50 3.92 24.29
N LYS A 311 -14.39 3.48 23.69
CA LYS A 311 -13.10 4.19 23.64
C LYS A 311 -13.00 5.21 22.51
N ILE A 312 -13.95 5.18 21.56
CA ILE A 312 -13.91 6.02 20.36
C ILE A 312 -14.18 7.47 20.74
N LYS A 313 -13.26 8.34 20.33
CA LYS A 313 -13.30 9.80 20.49
C LYS A 313 -13.61 10.52 19.18
N TYR A 314 -13.37 9.86 18.07
CA TYR A 314 -13.64 10.40 16.74
C TYR A 314 -14.32 9.32 15.89
N LEU A 315 -15.61 9.52 15.62
CA LEU A 315 -16.40 8.68 14.73
C LEU A 315 -16.69 9.47 13.46
N VAL A 316 -16.23 8.95 12.32
CA VAL A 316 -16.52 9.51 11.00
C VAL A 316 -17.39 8.52 10.24
N THR A 317 -18.52 8.99 9.76
CA THR A 317 -19.43 8.24 8.89
C THR A 317 -19.47 8.86 7.49
N TYR A 318 -19.66 8.04 6.46
CA TYR A 318 -19.79 8.54 5.09
C TYR A 318 -21.15 9.18 4.81
N GLU A 319 -22.13 8.84 5.64
CA GLU A 319 -23.52 9.25 5.52
C GLU A 319 -23.89 10.13 6.73
N PRO A 320 -24.71 11.18 6.55
CA PRO A 320 -25.36 11.85 7.67
C PRO A 320 -26.21 10.86 8.45
N PHE A 321 -26.31 11.04 9.77
CA PHE A 321 -27.12 10.15 10.61
C PHE A 321 -27.79 10.86 11.78
N VAL A 322 -28.85 10.25 12.29
CA VAL A 322 -29.55 10.65 13.51
C VAL A 322 -29.15 9.71 14.64
N ARG A 323 -28.69 10.28 15.76
CA ARG A 323 -28.31 9.53 16.95
C ARG A 323 -29.53 8.84 17.54
N SER A 324 -29.49 7.53 17.71
CA SER A 324 -30.54 6.82 18.45
C SER A 324 -30.41 7.07 19.95
N GLN A 325 -31.42 6.70 20.73
CA GLN A 325 -31.45 6.90 22.19
C GLN A 325 -30.24 6.27 22.89
N ASN A 326 -29.75 5.11 22.41
CA ASN A 326 -28.64 4.39 23.02
C ASN A 326 -27.26 4.88 22.55
N PHE A 327 -27.19 5.73 21.52
CA PHE A 327 -25.94 6.15 20.89
C PHE A 327 -24.94 6.75 21.89
N VAL A 328 -25.42 7.66 22.74
CA VAL A 328 -24.56 8.36 23.72
C VAL A 328 -23.98 7.40 24.76
N ALA A 329 -24.79 6.44 25.24
CA ALA A 329 -24.33 5.42 26.19
C ALA A 329 -23.35 4.42 25.56
N TYR A 330 -23.40 4.26 24.23
CA TYR A 330 -22.55 3.36 23.46
C TYR A 330 -21.18 3.98 23.11
N PHE A 331 -21.16 5.30 22.93
CA PHE A 331 -19.96 6.09 22.65
C PHE A 331 -19.80 7.23 23.67
N PRO A 332 -19.57 6.92 24.96
CA PRO A 332 -19.47 7.94 26.01
C PRO A 332 -18.29 8.92 25.82
N SER A 333 -17.33 8.60 24.95
CA SER A 333 -16.14 9.43 24.68
C SER A 333 -16.25 10.33 23.44
N LEU A 334 -17.40 10.31 22.73
CA LEU A 334 -17.71 11.15 21.55
C LEU A 334 -18.34 12.50 21.94
#